data_AF-A0A7S3EFA0-F1
#
_entry.id   AF-A0A7S3EFA0-F1
#
_cell.length_a   1.000
_cell.length_b   1.000
_cell.length_c   1.000
_cell.angle_alpha   90.00
_cell.angle_beta   90.00
_cell.angle_gamma   90.00
#
_symmetry.space_group_name_H-M   'P 1'
#
loop_
_entity.id
_entity.type
_entity.pdbx_description
1 polymer ?
#
loop_
_entity_poly.entity_id
_entity_poly.type
_entity_poly.pdbx_seq_one_letter_code
_entity_poly.pdbx_strand_id
1 'polypeptide(L)'
;MPRHIETIKEEGRNVLWVCDAMHGNTESSPSGYKTRRFENVLSEVKEFFEVHKAMGTYPGGIHLEMTGQNVTECVGGMMELDHEDLFQRYESQCDPRLNASQALELAFLVSEMMAKQERP
;
A
#
# COMPACT_ATOMS: atom_id res chain seq x y z
N MET A 1 -5.74 -13.48 -4.03
CA MET A 1 -4.63 -13.39 -5.01
C MET A 1 -4.19 -14.74 -5.59
N PRO A 2 -3.83 -15.79 -4.82
CA PRO A 2 -3.15 -16.99 -5.37
C PRO A 2 -3.88 -17.67 -6.55
N ARG A 3 -5.20 -17.89 -6.41
CA ARG A 3 -6.03 -18.46 -7.48
C ARG A 3 -5.96 -17.68 -8.80
N HIS A 4 -5.89 -16.35 -8.75
CA HIS A 4 -5.80 -15.54 -9.96
C HIS A 4 -4.44 -15.73 -10.65
N ILE A 5 -3.36 -15.86 -9.87
CA ILE A 5 -2.02 -16.12 -10.40
C ILE A 5 -1.98 -17.49 -11.09
N GLU A 6 -2.54 -18.53 -10.45
CA GLU A 6 -2.62 -19.88 -11.03
C GLU A 6 -3.34 -19.87 -12.37
N THR A 7 -4.55 -19.30 -12.43
CA THR A 7 -5.32 -19.23 -13.67
C THR A 7 -4.57 -18.48 -14.78
N ILE A 8 -3.93 -17.35 -14.48
CA ILE A 8 -3.17 -16.59 -15.48
C ILE A 8 -1.94 -17.37 -15.98
N LYS A 9 -1.29 -18.15 -15.12
CA LYS A 9 -0.19 -19.05 -15.50
C LYS A 9 -0.69 -20.19 -16.38
N GLU A 10 -1.80 -20.82 -16.04
CA GLU A 10 -2.43 -21.89 -16.84
C GLU A 10 -2.82 -21.39 -18.25
N GLU A 11 -3.30 -20.15 -18.34
CA GLU A 11 -3.63 -19.48 -19.61
C GLU A 11 -2.40 -19.02 -20.40
N GLY A 12 -1.18 -19.22 -19.88
CA GLY A 12 0.07 -18.84 -20.54
C GLY A 12 0.21 -17.33 -20.79
N ARG A 13 -0.41 -16.49 -19.95
CA ARG A 13 -0.42 -15.03 -20.13
C ARG A 13 0.65 -14.37 -19.27
N ASN A 14 1.38 -13.45 -19.89
CA ASN A 14 2.35 -12.59 -19.20
C ASN A 14 1.71 -11.23 -18.92
N VAL A 15 1.42 -10.96 -17.66
CA VAL A 15 0.79 -9.71 -17.20
C VAL A 15 1.67 -9.00 -16.19
N LEU A 16 1.50 -7.68 -16.07
CA LEU A 16 2.08 -6.90 -14.99
C LEU A 16 1.17 -6.98 -13.77
N TRP A 17 1.65 -7.59 -12.70
CA TRP A 17 0.96 -7.60 -11.41
C TRP A 17 1.29 -6.33 -10.63
N VAL A 18 0.26 -5.59 -10.24
CA VAL A 18 0.40 -4.35 -9.47
C VAL A 18 -0.48 -4.45 -8.23
N CYS A 19 0.08 -4.10 -7.06
CA CYS A 19 -0.65 -4.04 -5.80
C CYS A 19 -1.18 -2.62 -5.57
N ASP A 20 -2.49 -2.47 -5.47
CA ASP A 20 -3.13 -1.27 -4.93
C ASP A 20 -3.50 -1.52 -3.46
N ALA A 21 -2.59 -1.14 -2.57
CA ALA A 21 -2.76 -1.34 -1.13
C ALA A 21 -3.57 -0.22 -0.46
N MET A 22 -4.22 0.66 -1.25
CA MET A 22 -4.91 1.83 -0.71
C MET A 22 -6.40 1.56 -0.57
N HIS A 23 -7.06 1.20 -1.67
CA HIS A 23 -8.52 1.17 -1.74
C HIS A 23 -9.15 0.01 -0.94
N GLY A 24 -8.40 -1.07 -0.71
CA GLY A 24 -8.83 -2.19 0.14
C GLY A 24 -8.78 -1.89 1.65
N ASN A 25 -8.06 -0.84 2.07
CA ASN A 25 -7.71 -0.59 3.48
C ASN A 25 -8.38 0.67 4.06
N THR A 26 -9.38 1.24 3.40
CA THR A 26 -10.08 2.43 3.90
C THR A 26 -11.01 2.08 5.07
N GLU A 27 -10.87 2.80 6.17
CA GLU A 27 -11.72 2.71 7.37
C GLU A 27 -12.29 4.07 7.76
N SER A 28 -13.30 4.10 8.63
CA SER A 28 -13.86 5.34 9.20
C SER A 28 -13.32 5.56 10.61
N SER A 29 -12.79 6.75 10.88
CA SER A 29 -12.35 7.14 12.21
C SER A 29 -13.56 7.39 13.14
N PRO A 30 -13.36 7.40 14.47
CA PRO A 30 -14.39 7.79 15.42
C PRO A 30 -14.92 9.22 15.20
N SER A 31 -14.11 10.10 14.62
CA SER A 31 -14.46 11.48 14.27
C SER A 31 -15.19 11.61 12.91
N GLY A 32 -15.40 10.50 12.19
CA GLY A 32 -16.14 10.46 10.92
C GLY A 32 -15.29 10.71 9.67
N TYR A 33 -13.98 10.91 9.81
CA TYR A 33 -13.06 10.98 8.66
C TYR A 33 -12.86 9.59 8.07
N LYS A 34 -12.77 9.49 6.75
CA LYS A 34 -12.15 8.32 6.13
C LYS A 34 -10.65 8.37 6.42
N THR A 35 -10.06 7.24 6.75
CA THR A 35 -8.61 7.13 6.92
C THR A 35 -8.12 5.76 6.46
N ARG A 36 -6.81 5.60 6.38
CA ARG A 36 -6.14 4.30 6.17
C ARG A 36 -5.03 4.20 7.19
N ARG A 37 -4.90 3.04 7.81
CA ARG A 37 -3.78 2.73 8.69
C ARG A 37 -2.57 2.33 7.86
N PHE A 38 -1.48 3.07 8.01
CA PHE A 38 -0.23 2.83 7.30
C PHE A 38 0.24 1.37 7.41
N GLU A 39 0.13 0.77 8.60
CA GLU A 39 0.55 -0.61 8.83
C GLU A 39 -0.27 -1.62 8.02
N ASN A 40 -1.55 -1.35 7.78
CA ASN A 40 -2.41 -2.22 6.95
C ASN A 40 -2.00 -2.11 5.47
N VAL A 41 -1.77 -0.88 4.98
CA VAL A 41 -1.24 -0.63 3.63
C VAL A 41 0.08 -1.37 3.44
N LEU A 42 1.00 -1.25 4.40
CA LEU A 42 2.29 -1.94 4.37
C LEU A 42 2.13 -3.48 4.43
N SER A 43 1.20 -4.00 5.23
CA SER A 43 0.95 -5.44 5.33
C SER A 43 0.49 -6.01 4.00
N GLU A 44 -0.45 -5.36 3.31
CA GLU A 44 -0.94 -5.83 2.01
C GLU A 44 0.18 -5.83 0.96
N VAL A 45 1.06 -4.83 0.96
CA VAL A 45 2.24 -4.83 0.11
C VAL A 45 3.17 -5.99 0.44
N LYS A 46 3.44 -6.27 1.72
CA LYS A 46 4.28 -7.41 2.13
C LYS A 46 3.68 -8.74 1.66
N GLU A 47 2.39 -8.95 1.93
CA GLU A 47 1.66 -10.14 1.52
C GLU A 47 1.67 -10.32 0.00
N PHE A 48 1.53 -9.25 -0.78
CA PHE A 48 1.65 -9.27 -2.23
C PHE A 48 3.03 -9.81 -2.69
N PHE A 49 4.12 -9.30 -2.11
CA PHE A 49 5.47 -9.79 -2.41
C PHE A 49 5.68 -11.25 -1.98
N GLU A 50 5.15 -11.65 -0.83
CA GLU A 50 5.24 -13.02 -0.32
C GLU A 50 4.47 -14.01 -1.20
N VAL A 51 3.25 -13.65 -1.63
CA VAL A 51 2.47 -14.46 -2.56
C VAL A 51 3.21 -14.61 -3.88
N HIS A 52 3.74 -13.54 -4.47
CA HIS A 52 4.47 -13.64 -5.73
C HIS A 52 5.72 -14.52 -5.63
N LYS A 53 6.46 -14.40 -4.52
CA LYS A 53 7.61 -15.27 -4.21
C LYS A 53 7.19 -16.73 -4.11
N ALA A 54 6.13 -17.04 -3.35
CA ALA A 54 5.63 -18.40 -3.17
C ALA A 54 5.12 -19.02 -4.48
N MET A 55 4.54 -18.21 -5.36
CA MET A 55 3.99 -18.65 -6.65
C MET A 55 5.02 -18.68 -7.80
N GLY A 56 6.26 -18.28 -7.53
CA GLY A 56 7.33 -18.19 -8.54
C GLY A 56 6.98 -17.20 -9.66
N THR A 57 6.44 -16.03 -9.30
CA THR A 57 6.03 -14.96 -10.23
C THR A 57 6.60 -13.62 -9.78
N TYR A 58 6.59 -12.63 -10.68
CA TYR A 58 7.22 -11.34 -10.41
C TYR A 58 6.22 -10.31 -9.86
N PRO A 59 6.48 -9.69 -8.69
CA PRO A 59 5.71 -8.57 -8.18
C PRO A 59 6.07 -7.31 -8.97
N GLY A 60 5.21 -6.94 -9.92
CA GLY A 60 5.52 -5.93 -10.95
C GLY A 60 5.54 -4.47 -10.49
N GLY A 61 4.84 -4.14 -9.41
CA GLY A 61 4.84 -2.80 -8.84
C GLY A 61 3.75 -2.58 -7.80
N ILE A 62 3.66 -1.33 -7.33
CA ILE A 62 2.62 -0.86 -6.41
C ILE A 62 1.95 0.38 -6.98
N HIS A 63 0.68 0.58 -6.66
CA HIS A 63 -0.14 1.73 -7.00
C HIS A 63 -0.59 2.40 -5.70
N LEU A 64 -0.30 3.70 -5.55
CA LEU A 64 -0.53 4.44 -4.31
C LEU A 64 -1.21 5.77 -4.57
N GLU A 65 -2.04 6.20 -3.62
CA GLU A 65 -2.54 7.57 -3.51
C GLU A 65 -1.65 8.34 -2.53
N MET A 66 -0.91 9.33 -3.01
CA MET A 66 0.04 10.08 -2.20
C MET A 66 0.06 11.56 -2.56
N THR A 67 0.58 12.39 -1.64
CA THR A 67 0.85 13.80 -1.87
C THR A 67 2.20 14.18 -1.25
N GLY A 68 2.91 15.13 -1.87
CA GLY A 68 4.14 15.72 -1.31
C GLY A 68 3.88 16.68 -0.14
N GLN A 69 2.61 16.92 0.21
CA GLN A 69 2.23 17.80 1.31
C GLN A 69 2.27 17.03 2.65
N ASN A 70 2.54 17.75 3.74
CA ASN A 70 2.49 17.20 5.09
C ASN A 70 1.04 17.17 5.62
N VAL A 71 0.18 16.36 4.99
CA VAL A 71 -1.23 16.16 5.37
C VAL A 71 -1.38 15.09 6.45
N THR A 72 -2.50 15.13 7.17
CA THR A 72 -2.87 14.17 8.23
C THR A 72 -4.09 13.35 7.77
N GLU A 73 -3.94 12.61 6.68
CA GLU A 73 -5.05 11.87 6.05
C GLU A 73 -5.03 10.37 6.41
N CYS A 74 -3.84 9.77 6.49
CA CYS A 74 -3.62 8.38 6.93
C CYS A 74 -3.01 8.35 8.33
N VAL A 75 -3.48 7.43 9.19
CA VAL A 75 -2.94 7.19 10.53
C VAL A 75 -1.74 6.23 10.51
N GLY A 76 -0.89 6.28 11.53
CA GLY A 76 0.31 5.45 11.66
C GLY A 76 1.52 5.95 10.87
N GLY A 77 2.45 5.05 10.59
CA GLY A 77 3.77 5.36 10.04
C GLY A 77 4.71 5.98 11.09
N MET A 78 5.91 6.39 10.68
CA MET A 78 6.95 6.90 11.60
C MET A 78 6.55 8.13 12.42
N MET A 79 5.54 8.89 11.99
CA MET A 79 5.04 10.05 12.74
C MET A 79 3.97 9.68 13.77
N GLU A 80 3.57 8.40 13.84
CA GLU A 80 2.58 7.86 14.79
C GLU A 80 1.25 8.62 14.79
N LEU A 81 0.81 9.12 13.62
CA LEU A 81 -0.44 9.88 13.51
C LEU A 81 -1.62 9.06 14.00
N ASP A 82 -2.45 9.65 14.85
CA ASP A 82 -3.65 9.01 15.37
C ASP A 82 -4.94 9.57 14.74
N HIS A 83 -6.09 9.08 15.19
CA HIS A 83 -7.38 9.55 14.69
C HIS A 83 -7.70 10.99 15.11
N GLU A 84 -7.11 11.48 16.20
CA GLU A 84 -7.26 12.85 16.67
C GLU A 84 -6.44 13.80 15.80
N ASP A 85 -5.30 13.38 15.26
CA ASP A 85 -4.47 14.21 14.38
C ASP A 85 -5.14 14.52 13.03
N LEU A 86 -6.12 13.72 12.61
CA LEU A 86 -6.72 13.83 11.28
C LEU A 86 -7.24 15.24 10.96
N PHE A 87 -7.86 15.93 11.93
CA PHE A 87 -8.43 17.26 11.71
C PHE A 87 -7.39 18.36 11.49
N GLN A 88 -6.11 18.12 11.83
CA GLN A 88 -5.08 19.15 11.76
C GLN A 88 -4.86 19.62 10.33
N ARG A 89 -4.87 18.69 9.36
CA ARG A 89 -4.66 18.99 7.95
C ARG A 89 -5.18 17.90 7.01
N TYR A 90 -6.49 17.69 7.04
CA TYR A 90 -7.20 16.84 6.08
C TYR A 90 -7.61 17.65 4.85
N GLU A 91 -6.94 17.48 3.70
CA GLU A 91 -7.18 18.30 2.49
C GLU A 91 -7.92 17.54 1.38
N SER A 92 -7.83 16.22 1.34
CA SER A 92 -8.49 15.38 0.33
C SER A 92 -10.02 15.48 0.39
N GLN A 93 -10.64 15.51 -0.79
CA GLN A 93 -12.10 15.51 -0.97
C GLN A 93 -12.68 14.11 -1.20
N CYS A 94 -11.82 13.13 -1.49
CA CYS A 94 -12.21 11.75 -1.77
C CYS A 94 -11.62 10.84 -0.70
N ASP A 95 -10.49 10.22 -1.00
CA ASP A 95 -9.87 9.21 -0.15
C ASP A 95 -8.57 9.75 0.48
N PRO A 96 -8.20 9.24 1.67
CA PRO A 96 -7.03 9.69 2.41
C PRO A 96 -5.72 9.29 1.72
N ARG A 97 -4.82 10.24 1.50
CA ARG A 97 -3.54 10.01 0.81
C ARG A 97 -2.40 9.83 1.80
N LEU A 98 -1.39 9.05 1.41
CA LEU A 98 -0.11 9.05 2.13
C LEU A 98 0.54 10.43 2.01
N ASN A 99 0.99 10.98 3.13
CA ASN A 99 1.81 12.19 3.11
C ASN A 99 3.25 11.87 2.67
N ALA A 100 4.06 12.91 2.49
CA ALA A 100 5.44 12.78 2.00
C ALA A 100 6.30 11.81 2.85
N SER A 101 6.19 11.88 4.18
CA SER A 101 6.96 11.04 5.10
C SER A 101 6.54 9.57 4.99
N GLN A 102 5.24 9.29 5.02
CA GLN A 102 4.69 7.94 4.87
C GLN A 102 5.01 7.35 3.49
N ALA A 103 4.93 8.15 2.42
CA ALA A 103 5.27 7.70 1.08
C ALA A 103 6.76 7.34 0.96
N LEU A 104 7.65 8.13 1.58
CA LEU A 104 9.08 7.85 1.60
C LEU A 104 9.41 6.61 2.44
N GLU A 105 8.78 6.46 3.61
CA GLU A 105 8.91 5.28 4.46
C GLU A 105 8.53 4.00 3.69
N LEU A 106 7.36 4.00 3.05
CA LEU A 106 6.90 2.86 2.26
C LEU A 106 7.85 2.56 1.10
N ALA A 107 8.40 3.57 0.44
CA ALA A 107 9.37 3.39 -0.65
C ALA A 107 10.64 2.66 -0.20
N PHE A 108 11.19 2.99 0.97
CA PHE A 108 12.35 2.29 1.52
C PHE A 108 12.03 0.82 1.85
N LEU A 109 10.90 0.57 2.51
CA LEU A 109 10.47 -0.79 2.86
C LEU A 109 10.24 -1.65 1.62
N VAL A 110 9.62 -1.08 0.57
CA VAL A 110 9.43 -1.77 -0.72
C VAL A 110 10.77 -2.04 -1.40
N SER A 111 11.71 -1.10 -1.36
CA SER A 111 13.06 -1.30 -1.90
C SER A 111 13.77 -2.48 -1.22
N GLU A 112 13.63 -2.64 0.09
CA GLU A 112 14.19 -3.79 0.81
C GLU A 112 13.54 -5.12 0.41
N MET A 113 12.23 -5.12 0.17
CA MET A 113 11.52 -6.30 -0.33
C MET A 113 11.98 -6.66 -1.75
N MET A 114 12.13 -5.67 -2.62
CA MET A 114 12.62 -5.84 -4.00
C MET A 114 14.06 -6.37 -4.05
N ALA A 115 14.94 -5.89 -3.17
CA ALA A 115 16.33 -6.36 -3.12
C ALA A 115 16.46 -7.86 -2.79
N LYS A 116 15.44 -8.45 -2.17
CA LYS A 116 15.37 -9.88 -1.83
C LYS A 116 14.69 -10.73 -2.92
N GLN A 117 14.17 -10.12 -3.99
CA GLN A 117 13.51 -10.82 -5.08
C GLN A 117 14.52 -11.14 -6.17
N GLU A 118 14.55 -12.40 -6.60
CA GLU A 118 15.26 -12.81 -7.80
C GLU A 118 14.35 -12.58 -9.02
N ARG A 119 14.91 -12.06 -10.11
CA ARG A 119 14.16 -11.99 -11.38
C ARG A 119 14.09 -13.39 -11.98
N PRO A 120 12.87 -13.95 -12.19
CA PRO A 120 12.71 -15.24 -12.84
C PRO A 120 13.12 -15.21 -14.32
#